data_AF-A0ABC9X6I7-F1
#
_entry.id   AF-A0ABC9X6I7-F1
#
_cell.length_a   1.000
_cell.length_b   1.000
_cell.length_c   1.000
_cell.angle_alpha   90.00
_cell.angle_beta   90.00
_cell.angle_gamma   90.00
#
_symmetry.space_group_name_H-M   'P 1'
#
loop_
_entity.id
_entity.type
_entity.pdbx_description
1 polymer ?
#
loop_
_entity_poly.entity_id
_entity_poly.type
_entity_poly.pdbx_seq_one_letter_code
_entity_poly.pdbx_strand_id
1 'polypeptide(L)'
;MGNKQEELEICVWSQGHDLIAVTQTWWDSSHDWNAVKDGYILLGKGRPARRGGGVALYVREHLECIDLCLGVDEGRVKTLCVRKKGQANMSDTVVRVYYRPPDQEEEVDEAFYRQLEVAS
;
A
#
# COMPACT_ATOMS: atom_id res chain seq x y z
N MET A 1 18.56 13.30 7.51
CA MET A 1 17.46 12.31 7.62
C MET A 1 17.53 11.45 6.37
N GLY A 2 17.22 10.15 6.46
CA GLY A 2 17.16 9.29 5.27
C GLY A 2 16.06 9.73 4.32
N ASN A 3 16.29 9.62 3.02
CA ASN A 3 15.26 9.79 2.01
C ASN A 3 14.57 8.43 1.80
N LYS A 4 13.27 8.35 2.14
CA LYS A 4 12.49 7.13 2.02
C LYS A 4 12.37 6.64 0.56
N GLN A 5 12.56 7.51 -0.43
CA GLN A 5 12.67 7.12 -1.84
C GLN A 5 13.99 6.39 -2.12
N GLU A 6 15.14 6.90 -1.66
CA GLU A 6 16.44 6.23 -1.79
C GLU A 6 16.46 4.86 -1.05
N GLU A 7 15.87 4.80 0.14
CA GLU A 7 15.71 3.55 0.91
C GLU A 7 14.89 2.50 0.14
N LEU A 8 13.82 2.93 -0.54
CA LEU A 8 12.98 2.10 -1.39
C LEU A 8 13.72 1.68 -2.67
N GLU A 9 14.38 2.60 -3.36
CA GLU A 9 15.18 2.30 -4.55
C GLU A 9 16.26 1.26 -4.24
N ILE A 10 16.96 1.38 -3.11
CA ILE A 10 17.91 0.37 -2.63
C ILE A 10 17.22 -0.98 -2.41
N CYS A 11 16.03 -1.03 -1.78
CA CYS A 11 15.29 -2.28 -1.60
C CYS A 11 14.92 -2.94 -2.94
N VAL A 12 14.48 -2.15 -3.93
CA VAL A 12 14.19 -2.61 -5.30
C VAL A 12 15.44 -3.13 -6.01
N TRP A 13 16.55 -2.37 -6.00
CA TRP A 13 17.78 -2.72 -6.71
C TRP A 13 18.60 -3.85 -6.07
N SER A 14 18.47 -4.10 -4.75
CA SER A 14 19.37 -5.02 -4.02
C SER A 14 18.74 -6.34 -3.57
N GLN A 15 17.43 -6.41 -3.34
CA GLN A 15 16.81 -7.57 -2.67
C GLN A 15 15.80 -8.34 -3.53
N GLY A 16 15.38 -7.79 -4.68
CA GLY A 16 14.57 -8.52 -5.65
C GLY A 16 13.22 -8.99 -5.10
N HIS A 17 12.57 -8.15 -4.29
CA HIS A 17 11.26 -8.44 -3.67
C HIS A 17 10.13 -8.52 -4.70
N ASP A 18 9.18 -9.44 -4.49
CA ASP A 18 7.94 -9.52 -5.28
C ASP A 18 6.96 -8.38 -4.95
N LEU A 19 6.97 -7.93 -3.69
CA LEU A 19 6.07 -6.91 -3.13
C LEU A 19 6.86 -6.03 -2.13
N ILE A 20 6.73 -4.71 -2.20
CA ILE A 20 7.31 -3.78 -1.21
C ILE A 20 6.24 -2.81 -0.73
N ALA A 21 5.86 -2.90 0.54
CA ALA A 21 4.86 -2.05 1.17
C ALA A 21 5.52 -0.85 1.89
N VAL A 22 5.04 0.36 1.62
CA VAL A 22 5.53 1.60 2.24
C VAL A 22 4.38 2.34 2.91
N THR A 23 4.44 2.48 4.23
CA THR A 23 3.52 3.33 5.01
C THR A 23 4.14 4.69 5.31
N GLN A 24 3.29 5.70 5.52
CA GLN A 24 3.70 7.10 5.65
C GLN A 24 4.59 7.55 4.47
N THR A 25 4.05 7.43 3.25
CA THR A 25 4.69 7.96 2.03
C THR A 25 4.71 9.49 2.01
N TRP A 26 3.79 10.14 2.73
CA TRP A 26 3.57 11.59 2.69
C TRP A 26 3.34 12.11 1.26
N TRP A 27 2.77 11.26 0.40
CA TRP A 27 2.61 11.52 -1.03
C TRP A 27 1.85 12.84 -1.28
N ASP A 28 2.57 13.80 -1.86
CA ASP A 28 2.04 15.05 -2.40
C ASP A 28 2.38 15.18 -3.89
N SER A 29 1.87 16.23 -4.55
CA SER A 29 2.08 16.46 -5.98
C SER A 29 3.47 17.03 -6.33
N SER A 30 4.44 17.01 -5.42
CA SER A 30 5.81 17.45 -5.67
C SER A 30 6.84 16.30 -5.69
N HIS A 31 6.43 15.09 -5.31
CA HIS A 31 7.27 13.88 -5.35
C HIS A 31 6.61 12.83 -6.23
N ASP A 32 7.15 12.59 -7.43
CA ASP A 32 6.64 11.54 -8.32
C ASP A 32 7.28 10.19 -8.01
N TRP A 33 6.68 9.46 -7.06
CA TRP A 33 7.14 8.11 -6.69
C TRP A 33 6.97 7.08 -7.82
N ASN A 34 6.29 7.41 -8.95
CA ASN A 34 6.27 6.54 -10.13
C ASN A 34 7.65 6.43 -10.82
N ALA A 35 8.64 7.24 -10.43
CA ALA A 35 10.02 7.13 -10.88
C ALA A 35 10.71 5.80 -10.50
N VAL A 36 10.09 4.96 -9.67
CA VAL A 36 10.62 3.66 -9.21
C VAL A 36 10.41 2.56 -10.27
N LYS A 37 11.10 2.74 -11.40
CA LYS A 37 11.90 1.71 -12.10
C LYS A 37 11.19 0.52 -12.79
N ASP A 38 11.64 0.25 -14.01
CA ASP A 38 11.29 -0.91 -14.85
C ASP A 38 11.10 -2.22 -14.05
N GLY A 39 9.97 -2.89 -14.24
CA GLY A 39 9.64 -4.16 -13.61
C GLY A 39 8.70 -4.08 -12.40
N TYR A 40 8.26 -2.87 -11.98
CA TYR A 40 7.33 -2.68 -10.86
C TYR A 40 6.14 -1.76 -11.20
N ILE A 41 4.94 -2.24 -10.89
CA ILE A 41 3.69 -1.48 -10.86
C ILE A 41 3.54 -0.84 -9.48
N LEU A 42 3.25 0.46 -9.44
CA LEU A 42 3.00 1.22 -8.22
C LEU A 42 1.50 1.41 -7.99
N LEU A 43 1.02 0.98 -6.81
CA LEU A 43 -0.32 1.27 -6.31
C LEU A 43 -0.20 2.17 -5.07
N GLY A 44 -0.92 3.30 -5.03
CA GLY A 44 -0.74 4.32 -3.99
C GLY A 44 -2.03 5.02 -3.57
N LYS A 45 -2.19 5.27 -2.27
CA LYS A 45 -3.33 6.01 -1.69
C LYS A 45 -2.82 7.11 -0.75
N GLY A 46 -2.65 8.31 -1.29
CA GLY A 46 -2.19 9.50 -0.57
C GLY A 46 -3.26 10.19 0.29
N ARG A 47 -2.96 11.43 0.70
CA ARG A 47 -3.92 12.38 1.29
C ARG A 47 -3.82 13.72 0.52
N PRO A 48 -4.74 14.02 -0.41
CA PRO A 48 -4.76 15.31 -1.09
C PRO A 48 -4.74 16.47 -0.09
N ALA A 49 -3.92 17.49 -0.37
CA ALA A 49 -3.77 18.73 0.41
C ALA A 49 -3.42 18.58 1.92
N ARG A 50 -3.01 17.40 2.43
CA ARG A 50 -2.52 17.24 3.81
C ARG A 50 -1.16 16.53 3.84
N ARG A 51 -0.19 17.13 4.53
CA ARG A 51 1.06 16.45 4.93
C ARG A 51 0.75 15.32 5.92
N GLY A 52 1.48 14.21 5.80
CA GLY A 52 1.41 13.08 6.72
C GLY A 52 0.50 11.93 6.26
N GLY A 53 0.88 10.70 6.63
CA GLY A 53 0.17 9.48 6.26
C GLY A 53 0.41 9.04 4.81
N GLY A 54 -0.59 8.38 4.23
CA GLY A 54 -0.50 7.75 2.91
C GLY A 54 0.15 6.35 2.95
N VAL A 55 -0.20 5.52 1.97
CA VAL A 55 0.40 4.19 1.75
C VAL A 55 0.72 3.98 0.27
N ALA A 56 1.74 3.19 -0.01
CA ALA A 56 2.08 2.67 -1.34
C ALA A 56 2.44 1.19 -1.26
N LEU A 57 2.25 0.49 -2.37
CA LEU A 57 2.69 -0.87 -2.60
C LEU A 57 3.30 -0.97 -4.01
N TYR A 58 4.54 -1.43 -4.07
CA TYR A 58 5.22 -1.77 -5.32
C TYR A 58 5.04 -3.27 -5.55
N VAL A 59 4.57 -3.62 -6.74
CA VAL A 59 4.24 -4.99 -7.16
C VAL A 59 5.03 -5.31 -8.42
N ARG A 60 5.73 -6.44 -8.50
CA ARG A 60 6.39 -6.80 -9.76
C ARG A 60 5.40 -6.94 -10.92
N GLU A 61 5.73 -6.36 -12.08
CA GLU A 61 4.89 -6.34 -13.28
C GLU A 61 4.41 -7.72 -13.75
N HIS A 62 5.22 -8.77 -13.54
CA HIS A 62 4.87 -10.13 -13.95
C HIS A 62 3.90 -10.86 -13.00
N LEU A 63 3.44 -10.20 -11.93
CA LEU A 63 2.48 -10.76 -10.97
C LEU A 63 1.06 -10.31 -11.32
N GLU A 64 0.17 -11.27 -11.61
CA GLU A 64 -1.25 -11.00 -11.73
C GLU A 64 -1.85 -10.56 -10.37
N CYS A 65 -1.88 -9.25 -10.16
CA CYS A 65 -2.42 -8.61 -8.96
C CYS A 65 -3.67 -7.79 -9.28
N ILE A 66 -4.72 -7.99 -8.49
CA ILE A 66 -5.95 -7.18 -8.53
C ILE A 66 -5.90 -6.20 -7.36
N ASP A 67 -5.99 -4.88 -7.64
CA ASP A 67 -6.21 -3.87 -6.61
C ASP A 67 -7.61 -4.02 -5.99
N LEU A 68 -7.66 -4.01 -4.67
CA LEU A 68 -8.85 -4.19 -3.85
C LEU A 68 -8.98 -2.98 -2.92
N CYS A 69 -9.39 -1.84 -3.48
CA CYS A 69 -9.69 -0.60 -2.76
C CYS A 69 -10.86 -0.77 -1.78
N LEU A 70 -10.60 -1.33 -0.59
CA LEU A 70 -11.58 -1.45 0.49
C LEU A 70 -11.99 -0.07 1.03
N GLY A 71 -13.30 0.15 1.11
CA GLY A 71 -13.90 1.43 1.45
C GLY A 71 -13.99 1.68 2.95
N VAL A 72 -13.08 2.50 3.47
CA VAL A 72 -13.38 3.46 4.55
C VAL A 72 -13.18 4.86 3.99
N ASP A 73 -13.93 5.82 4.52
CA ASP A 73 -13.93 7.25 4.17
C ASP A 73 -12.53 7.81 3.81
N GLU A 74 -12.48 8.66 2.79
CA GLU A 74 -11.26 9.11 2.13
C GLU A 74 -10.28 9.85 3.08
N GLY A 75 -10.80 10.46 4.15
CA GLY A 75 -9.99 11.16 5.15
C GLY A 75 -9.25 10.21 6.09
N ARG A 76 -9.90 9.13 6.54
CA ARG A 76 -9.56 8.41 7.78
C ARG A 76 -8.53 7.29 7.58
N VAL A 77 -8.94 6.02 7.46
CA VAL A 77 -8.03 4.87 7.34
C VAL A 77 -7.33 4.85 5.97
N LYS A 78 -6.03 4.53 5.95
CA LYS A 78 -5.29 4.31 4.70
C LYS A 78 -4.93 2.84 4.55
N THR A 79 -5.85 2.10 3.94
CA THR A 79 -5.70 0.70 3.53
C THR A 79 -5.54 0.62 2.01
N LEU A 80 -4.69 -0.30 1.56
CA LEU A 80 -4.49 -0.72 0.18
C LEU A 80 -4.35 -2.25 0.18
N CYS A 81 -5.09 -2.95 -0.67
CA CYS A 81 -5.02 -4.41 -0.77
C CYS A 81 -4.68 -4.82 -2.20
N VAL A 82 -3.86 -5.85 -2.37
CA VAL A 82 -3.77 -6.60 -3.62
C VAL A 82 -4.09 -8.05 -3.40
N ARG A 83 -4.62 -8.70 -4.43
CA ARG A 83 -4.73 -10.15 -4.51
C ARG A 83 -3.85 -10.66 -5.66
N LYS A 84 -2.73 -11.31 -5.31
CA LYS A 84 -1.92 -12.11 -6.24
C LYS A 84 -2.66 -13.42 -6.49
N LYS A 85 -2.91 -13.77 -7.75
CA LYS A 85 -3.54 -15.06 -8.07
C LYS A 85 -2.68 -16.25 -7.68
N GLY A 86 -3.33 -17.34 -7.27
CA GLY A 86 -2.66 -18.64 -7.14
C GLY A 86 -2.25 -19.21 -8.50
N GLN A 87 -1.18 -20.02 -8.53
CA GLN A 87 -0.96 -20.93 -9.65
C GLN A 87 -2.05 -22.04 -9.63
N ALA A 88 -2.22 -22.78 -10.72
CA ALA A 88 -3.23 -23.85 -10.80
C ALA A 88 -3.20 -24.78 -9.56
N ASN A 89 -4.36 -24.90 -8.90
CA ASN A 89 -4.61 -25.64 -7.65
C ASN A 89 -4.02 -25.01 -6.35
N MET A 90 -3.48 -23.80 -6.39
CA MET A 90 -3.12 -23.00 -5.21
C MET A 90 -4.16 -21.91 -4.95
N SER A 91 -4.33 -21.52 -3.68
CA SER A 91 -5.18 -20.39 -3.30
C SER A 91 -4.55 -19.04 -3.68
N ASP A 92 -5.40 -18.06 -4.00
CA ASP A 92 -4.99 -16.67 -4.12
C ASP A 92 -4.34 -16.16 -2.82
N THR A 93 -3.36 -15.27 -2.95
CA THR A 93 -2.70 -14.60 -1.82
C THR A 93 -3.14 -13.14 -1.75
N VAL A 94 -3.84 -12.77 -0.67
CA VAL A 94 -4.24 -11.37 -0.40
C VAL A 94 -3.20 -10.71 0.51
N VAL A 95 -2.70 -9.54 0.10
CA VAL A 95 -1.77 -8.71 0.88
C VAL A 95 -2.44 -7.38 1.16
N ARG A 96 -2.64 -7.07 2.44
CA ARG A 96 -3.26 -5.82 2.94
C ARG A 96 -2.18 -4.94 3.58
N VAL A 97 -1.92 -3.78 2.98
CA VAL A 97 -1.13 -2.70 3.56
C VAL A 97 -2.09 -1.75 4.30
N TYR A 98 -1.74 -1.35 5.51
CA TYR A 98 -2.57 -0.52 6.38
C TYR A 98 -1.71 0.45 7.17
N TYR A 99 -2.22 1.67 7.36
CA TYR A 99 -1.65 2.67 8.25
C TYR A 99 -2.73 3.25 9.17
N ARG A 100 -2.50 3.10 10.49
CA ARG A 100 -3.21 3.80 11.57
C ARG A 100 -2.56 5.17 11.83
N PRO A 101 -3.26 6.30 11.59
CA PRO A 101 -2.84 7.59 12.13
C PRO A 101 -2.77 7.57 13.66
N PRO A 102 -1.84 8.29 14.30
CA PRO A 102 -1.74 8.34 15.77
C PRO A 102 -2.92 9.07 16.43
N ASP A 103 -3.69 9.82 15.64
CA ASP A 103 -4.86 10.62 15.98
C ASP A 103 -6.19 9.93 15.56
N GLN A 104 -6.21 8.61 15.35
CA GLN A 104 -7.40 7.88 14.93
C GLN A 104 -8.40 7.64 16.08
N GLU A 105 -9.66 7.98 15.82
CA GLU A 105 -10.82 7.74 16.70
C GLU A 105 -11.15 6.24 16.84
N GLU A 106 -11.66 5.81 18.00
CA GLU A 106 -11.89 4.39 18.33
C GLU A 106 -12.98 3.75 17.46
N GLU A 107 -14.01 4.50 17.10
CA GLU A 107 -15.09 4.08 16.19
C GLU A 107 -14.57 3.75 14.78
N VAL A 108 -13.45 4.36 14.38
CA VAL A 108 -12.78 4.08 13.09
C VAL A 108 -12.01 2.78 13.15
N ASP A 109 -11.42 2.45 14.30
CA ASP A 109 -10.79 1.16 14.54
C ASP A 109 -11.82 0.03 14.64
N GLU A 110 -12.95 0.22 15.34
CA GLU A 110 -14.07 -0.72 15.33
C GLU A 110 -14.58 -1.00 13.91
N ALA A 111 -14.82 0.05 13.11
CA ALA A 111 -15.24 -0.11 11.73
C ALA A 111 -14.21 -0.88 10.88
N PHE A 112 -12.92 -0.67 11.13
CA PHE A 112 -11.84 -1.39 10.45
C PHE A 112 -11.74 -2.86 10.89
N TYR A 113 -11.93 -3.18 12.17
CA TYR A 113 -11.95 -4.57 12.64
C TYR A 113 -13.09 -5.38 12.00
N ARG A 114 -14.30 -4.82 11.91
CA ARG A 114 -15.43 -5.44 11.20
C ARG A 114 -15.13 -5.69 9.71
N GLN A 115 -14.31 -4.84 9.07
CA GLN A 115 -13.82 -5.04 7.69
C GLN A 115 -12.62 -6.00 7.54
N LEU A 116 -12.05 -6.47 8.65
CA LEU A 116 -11.10 -7.59 8.63
C LEU A 116 -11.88 -8.92 8.70
N GLU A 117 -12.88 -9.01 9.58
CA GLU A 117 -13.75 -10.19 9.73
C GLU A 117 -14.50 -10.55 8.42
N VAL A 118 -15.09 -9.56 7.73
CA VAL A 118 -15.85 -9.76 6.48
C VAL A 118 -14.97 -10.11 5.27
N ALA A 119 -13.64 -10.02 5.40
CA ALA A 119 -12.68 -10.16 4.31
C ALA A 119 -11.63 -11.25 4.56
N SER A 120 -11.97 -12.22 5.42
CA SER A 120 -11.19 -13.42 5.76
C SER A 120 -11.90 -14.72 5.35
#